data_AF-A0A5Q0M212-F1
#
_entry.id   AF-A0A5Q0M212-F1
#
_cell.length_a   1.000
_cell.length_b   1.000
_cell.length_c   1.000
_cell.angle_alpha   90.00
_cell.angle_beta   90.00
_cell.angle_gamma   90.00
#
_symmetry.space_group_name_H-M   'P 1'
#
loop_
_entity.id
_entity.type
_entity.pdbx_description
1 polymer ?
#
loop_
_entity_poly.entity_id
_entity_poly.type
_entity_poly.pdbx_seq_one_letter_code
_entity_poly.pdbx_strand_id
1 'polypeptide(L)'
;MDEWLERQAPLDAAVANALIAATPEWWKAARLVADREQEGSHERMTIVITSPDGQPEPVSPTEEIYASLYALADLFRERGSIWRSASYAVSQEQDGDWKYSVQFTY
;
A
#
# COMPACT_ATOMS: atom_id res chain seq x y z
N MET A 1 -17.05 0.07 18.29
CA MET A 1 -15.93 -0.16 17.36
C MET A 1 -15.48 1.22 16.90
N ASP A 2 -14.18 1.46 16.75
CA ASP A 2 -13.66 2.78 16.37
C ASP A 2 -14.07 3.07 14.92
N GLU A 3 -14.94 4.07 14.67
CA GLU A 3 -15.44 4.42 13.31
C GLU A 3 -14.31 4.64 12.29
N TRP A 4 -13.13 5.03 12.78
CA TRP A 4 -11.93 5.20 11.98
C TRP A 4 -11.38 3.88 11.42
N LEU A 5 -11.39 2.80 12.20
CA LEU A 5 -11.00 1.47 11.73
C LEU A 5 -11.96 0.96 10.64
N GLU A 6 -13.24 1.31 10.74
CA GLU A 6 -14.25 0.97 9.74
C GLU A 6 -14.03 1.73 8.42
N ARG A 7 -13.41 2.91 8.46
CA ARG A 7 -12.98 3.67 7.26
C ARG A 7 -11.62 3.23 6.74
N GLN A 8 -10.71 2.82 7.62
CA GLN A 8 -9.36 2.40 7.25
C GLN A 8 -9.36 1.02 6.59
N ALA A 9 -10.07 0.04 7.17
CA ALA A 9 -10.12 -1.34 6.68
C ALA A 9 -10.46 -1.48 5.18
N PRO A 10 -11.49 -0.80 4.63
CA PRO A 10 -11.76 -0.87 3.19
C PRO A 10 -10.68 -0.21 2.33
N LEU A 11 -9.97 0.82 2.84
CA LEU A 11 -8.86 1.45 2.14
C LEU A 11 -7.63 0.53 2.09
N ASP A 12 -7.28 -0.10 3.21
CA ASP A 12 -6.20 -1.09 3.24
C ASP A 12 -6.51 -2.28 2.33
N ALA A 13 -7.76 -2.77 2.36
CA ALA A 13 -8.21 -3.85 1.50
C ALA A 13 -8.20 -3.46 0.01
N ALA A 14 -8.52 -2.20 -0.32
CA ALA A 14 -8.43 -1.69 -1.68
C ALA A 14 -6.97 -1.62 -2.16
N VAL A 15 -6.04 -1.13 -1.34
CA VAL A 15 -4.60 -1.13 -1.66
C VAL A 15 -4.10 -2.56 -1.87
N ALA A 16 -4.46 -3.48 -0.96
CA ALA A 16 -4.05 -4.87 -1.06
C ALA A 16 -4.62 -5.56 -2.31
N ASN A 17 -5.91 -5.38 -2.60
CA ASN A 17 -6.52 -5.94 -3.82
C ASN A 17 -5.91 -5.36 -5.10
N ALA A 18 -5.71 -4.04 -5.14
CA ALA A 18 -5.09 -3.39 -6.28
C ALA A 18 -3.63 -3.84 -6.46
N LEU A 19 -2.91 -4.09 -5.36
CA LEU A 19 -1.58 -4.67 -5.38
C LEU A 19 -1.60 -6.11 -5.91
N ILE A 20 -2.52 -6.95 -5.44
CA ILE A 20 -2.69 -8.34 -5.93
C ILE A 20 -3.05 -8.34 -7.42
N ALA A 21 -3.92 -7.43 -7.87
CA ALA A 21 -4.30 -7.30 -9.28
C ALA A 21 -3.16 -6.79 -10.16
N ALA A 22 -2.31 -5.88 -9.63
CA ALA A 22 -1.10 -5.44 -10.30
C ALA A 22 0.02 -6.51 -10.26
N THR A 23 -0.06 -7.43 -9.31
CA THR A 23 0.93 -8.49 -9.11
C THR A 23 0.78 -9.54 -10.22
N PRO A 24 1.84 -9.82 -10.99
CA PRO A 24 1.81 -10.85 -12.01
C PRO A 24 1.51 -12.24 -11.43
N GLU A 25 0.88 -13.11 -12.21
CA GLU A 25 0.51 -14.48 -11.80
C GLU A 25 1.71 -15.36 -11.38
N TRP A 26 2.91 -15.04 -11.88
CA TRP A 26 4.15 -15.72 -11.53
C TRP A 26 4.75 -15.24 -10.19
N TRP A 27 4.25 -14.13 -9.61
CA TRP A 27 4.69 -13.66 -8.31
C TRP A 27 3.85 -14.31 -7.21
N LYS A 28 4.54 -14.95 -6.26
CA LYS A 28 3.92 -15.50 -5.04
C LYS A 28 3.84 -14.50 -3.90
N ALA A 29 4.49 -13.35 -4.05
CA ALA A 29 4.43 -12.25 -3.11
C ALA A 29 4.83 -10.94 -3.80
N ALA A 30 4.30 -9.84 -3.28
CA ALA A 30 4.61 -8.48 -3.70
C ALA A 30 4.71 -7.58 -2.48
N ARG A 31 5.57 -6.59 -2.55
CA ARG A 31 5.71 -5.55 -1.54
C ARG A 31 5.55 -4.19 -2.20
N LEU A 32 4.61 -3.42 -1.73
CA LEU A 32 4.47 -2.02 -2.04
C LEU A 32 5.04 -1.19 -0.92
N VAL A 33 5.85 -0.19 -1.27
CA VAL A 33 6.33 0.83 -0.35
C VAL A 33 5.91 2.17 -0.92
N ALA A 34 5.04 2.86 -0.19
CA ALA A 34 4.66 4.24 -0.44
C ALA A 34 5.47 5.13 0.50
N ASP A 35 6.45 5.84 -0.05
CA ASP A 35 7.19 6.86 0.68
C ASP A 35 6.60 8.23 0.40
N ARG A 36 6.36 9.00 1.46
CA ARG A 36 5.82 10.34 1.37
C ARG A 36 6.93 11.32 1.73
N GLU A 37 7.37 12.06 0.71
CA GLU A 37 8.38 13.09 0.85
C GLU A 37 7.68 14.45 0.80
N GLN A 38 7.68 15.18 1.91
CA GLN A 38 7.16 16.54 1.99
C GLN A 38 8.33 17.52 1.97
N GLU A 39 8.52 18.21 0.84
CA GLU A 39 9.52 19.26 0.69
C GLU A 39 8.82 20.62 0.60
N GLY A 40 8.71 21.31 1.73
CA GLY A 40 8.00 22.59 1.83
C GLY A 40 6.51 22.46 1.53
N SER A 41 6.05 23.11 0.47
CA SER A 41 4.65 23.08 0.00
C SER A 41 4.34 21.94 -0.98
N HIS A 42 5.36 21.18 -1.41
CA HIS A 42 5.17 20.05 -2.32
C HIS A 42 5.21 18.74 -1.55
N GLU A 43 4.14 17.96 -1.70
CA GLU A 43 4.07 16.58 -1.25
C GLU A 43 4.25 15.66 -2.46
N ARG A 44 5.31 14.84 -2.44
CA ARG A 44 5.53 13.79 -3.43
C ARG A 44 5.34 12.44 -2.75
N MET A 45 4.43 11.64 -3.30
CA MET A 45 4.28 10.25 -2.89
C MET A 45 4.96 9.34 -3.92
N THR A 46 6.04 8.72 -3.51
CA THR A 46 6.80 7.76 -4.32
C THR A 46 6.33 6.37 -3.97
N ILE A 47 5.73 5.68 -4.93
CA ILE A 47 5.24 4.31 -4.75
C ILE A 47 6.15 3.37 -5.52
N VAL A 48 6.69 2.38 -4.84
CA VAL A 48 7.55 1.36 -5.42
C VAL A 48 6.97 0.00 -5.10
N ILE A 49 6.71 -0.80 -6.14
CA ILE A 49 6.29 -2.19 -5.98
C ILE A 49 7.48 -3.08 -6.33
N THR A 50 7.88 -3.92 -5.38
CA THR A 50 8.99 -4.87 -5.51
C THR A 50 8.52 -6.28 -5.18
N SER A 51 9.14 -7.27 -5.83
CA SER A 51 8.97 -8.67 -5.43
C SER A 51 10.02 -9.02 -4.36
N PRO A 52 9.65 -9.72 -3.27
CA PRO A 52 10.63 -10.22 -2.30
C PRO A 52 11.59 -11.27 -2.89
N ASP A 53 11.26 -11.83 -4.05
CA ASP A 53 12.10 -12.79 -4.78
C ASP A 53 13.26 -12.11 -5.53
N GLY A 54 13.39 -10.78 -5.46
CA GLY A 54 14.45 -10.03 -6.13
C GLY A 54 14.28 -9.94 -7.64
N GLN A 55 13.07 -10.24 -8.14
CA GLN A 55 12.74 -10.14 -9.56
C GLN A 55 12.92 -8.68 -10.05
N PRO A 56 13.60 -8.47 -11.19
CA PRO A 56 14.11 -7.16 -11.60
C PRO A 56 13.05 -6.24 -12.21
N GLU A 57 11.82 -6.71 -12.42
CA GLU A 57 10.78 -5.93 -13.10
C GLU A 57 9.94 -5.15 -12.09
N PRO A 58 10.15 -3.82 -11.95
CA PRO A 58 9.26 -3.00 -11.15
C PRO A 58 7.87 -3.01 -11.78
N VAL A 59 6.87 -3.37 -11.00
CA VAL A 59 5.48 -3.26 -11.40
C VAL A 59 5.04 -1.82 -11.20
N SER A 60 4.42 -1.24 -12.23
CA SER A 60 3.85 0.10 -12.10
C SER A 60 2.65 0.06 -11.17
N PRO A 61 2.58 0.95 -10.16
CA PRO A 61 1.40 1.10 -9.33
C PRO A 61 0.21 1.56 -10.18
N THR A 62 -0.95 0.98 -9.91
CA THR A 62 -2.21 1.35 -10.57
C THR A 62 -2.77 2.65 -9.98
N GLU A 63 -3.66 3.30 -10.73
CA GLU A 63 -4.34 4.52 -10.26
C GLU A 63 -5.15 4.27 -8.97
N GLU A 64 -5.69 3.06 -8.81
CA GLU A 64 -6.41 2.63 -7.60
C GLU A 64 -5.51 2.62 -6.36
N ILE A 65 -4.26 2.19 -6.51
CA ILE A 65 -3.27 2.22 -5.42
C ILE A 65 -3.02 3.67 -5.00
N TYR A 66 -2.78 4.56 -5.97
CA TYR A 66 -2.59 5.99 -5.69
C TYR A 66 -3.80 6.58 -4.97
N ALA A 67 -5.00 6.40 -5.53
CA ALA A 67 -6.24 6.93 -4.95
C ALA A 67 -6.47 6.45 -3.51
N SER A 68 -6.26 5.15 -3.27
CA SER A 68 -6.45 4.55 -1.95
C SER A 68 -5.40 5.03 -0.93
N LEU A 69 -4.14 5.16 -1.33
CA LEU A 69 -3.08 5.70 -0.47
C LEU A 69 -3.29 7.17 -0.14
N TYR A 70 -3.74 7.99 -1.10
CA TYR A 70 -4.07 9.40 -0.84
C TYR A 70 -5.28 9.52 0.10
N ALA A 71 -6.32 8.71 -0.11
CA ALA A 71 -7.47 8.67 0.80
C ALA A 71 -7.08 8.23 2.22
N LEU A 72 -6.17 7.25 2.32
CA LEU A 72 -5.64 6.79 3.60
C LEU A 72 -4.75 7.87 4.25
N ALA A 73 -3.90 8.55 3.48
CA ALA A 73 -3.12 9.69 3.98
C ALA A 73 -4.01 10.81 4.52
N ASP A 74 -5.12 11.11 3.83
CA ASP A 74 -6.10 12.10 4.29
C ASP A 74 -6.78 11.64 5.59
N LEU A 75 -7.22 10.38 5.67
CA LEU A 75 -7.82 9.78 6.86
C LEU A 75 -6.88 9.82 8.09
N PHE A 76 -5.58 9.60 7.88
CA PHE A 76 -4.57 9.74 8.93
C PHE A 76 -4.36 11.20 9.33
N ARG A 77 -4.35 12.11 8.35
CA ARG A 77 -4.25 13.56 8.56
C ARG A 77 -5.45 14.12 9.33
N GLU A 78 -6.66 13.62 9.11
CA GLU A 78 -7.86 13.95 9.91
C GLU A 78 -7.64 13.67 11.41
N ARG A 79 -6.85 12.63 11.72
CA ARG A 79 -6.48 12.25 13.09
C ARG A 79 -5.27 13.00 13.64
N GLY A 80 -4.64 13.87 12.84
CA GLY A 80 -3.41 14.58 13.18
C GLY A 80 -2.14 13.72 13.11
N SER A 81 -2.22 12.50 12.58
CA SER A 81 -1.07 11.62 12.40
C SER A 81 -0.66 11.61 10.94
N ILE A 82 0.63 11.76 10.65
CA ILE A 82 1.14 11.71 9.27
C ILE A 82 2.21 10.62 9.27
N TRP A 83 2.00 9.56 8.50
CA TRP A 83 3.03 8.56 8.27
C TRP A 83 4.01 9.07 7.22
N ARG A 84 5.29 8.78 7.43
CA ARG A 84 6.38 9.06 6.49
C ARG A 84 6.43 8.01 5.38
N SER A 85 6.23 6.74 5.74
CA SER A 85 6.24 5.65 4.77
C SER A 85 5.21 4.59 5.14
N ALA A 86 4.53 4.01 4.15
CA ALA A 86 3.61 2.89 4.32
C ALA A 86 4.10 1.70 3.49
N SER A 87 4.35 0.57 4.15
CA SER A 87 4.71 -0.70 3.51
C SER A 87 3.51 -1.64 3.53
N TYR A 88 3.08 -2.09 2.36
CA TYR A 88 2.11 -3.15 2.19
C TYR A 88 2.82 -4.37 1.63
N ALA A 89 2.63 -5.52 2.23
CA ALA A 89 3.14 -6.78 1.73
C ALA A 89 1.95 -7.71 1.48
N VAL A 90 1.89 -8.30 0.28
CA VAL A 90 0.93 -9.34 -0.07
C VAL A 90 1.69 -10.63 -0.35
N SER A 91 1.17 -11.76 0.14
CA SER A 91 1.75 -13.07 -0.08
C SER A 91 0.66 -14.09 -0.31
N GLN A 92 0.84 -14.90 -1.35
CA GLN A 92 -0.04 -16.00 -1.68
C GLN A 92 0.32 -17.22 -0.83
N GLU A 93 -0.65 -17.74 -0.09
CA GLU A 93 -0.51 -19.00 0.65
C GLU A 93 -0.66 -20.21 -0.28
N GLN A 94 -0.29 -21.40 0.23
CA GLN A 94 -0.31 -22.64 -0.54
C GLN A 94 -1.70 -23.04 -1.06
N ASP A 95 -2.77 -22.54 -0.43
CA ASP A 95 -4.17 -22.78 -0.83
C ASP A 95 -4.65 -21.84 -1.96
N GLY A 96 -3.82 -20.86 -2.34
CA GLY A 96 -4.17 -19.82 -3.33
C GLY A 96 -4.77 -18.55 -2.72
N ASP A 97 -5.04 -18.55 -1.41
CA ASP A 97 -5.49 -17.37 -0.66
C ASP A 97 -4.38 -16.32 -0.53
N TRP A 98 -4.74 -15.04 -0.59
CA TRP A 98 -3.79 -13.94 -0.47
C TRP A 98 -3.90 -13.30 0.91
N LYS A 99 -2.79 -13.30 1.64
CA LYS A 99 -2.65 -12.52 2.86
C LYS A 99 -1.99 -11.20 2.56
N TYR A 100 -2.43 -10.17 3.27
CA TYR A 100 -1.77 -8.87 3.23
C TYR A 100 -1.36 -8.43 4.64
N SER A 101 -0.35 -7.59 4.72
CA SER A 101 0.15 -7.00 5.94
C SER A 101 0.54 -5.56 5.67
N VAL A 102 0.19 -4.66 6.58
CA VAL A 102 0.47 -3.24 6.46
C VAL A 102 1.35 -2.79 7.63
N GLN A 103 2.34 -1.96 7.32
CA GLN A 103 3.24 -1.37 8.29
C GLN A 103 3.43 0.11 7.98
N PHE A 104 3.09 0.96 8.94
CA PHE A 104 3.27 2.40 8.84
C PHE A 104 4.50 2.83 9.65
N THR A 105 5.31 3.69 9.04
CA THR A 105 6.46 4.35 9.66
C THR A 105 6.13 5.83 9.78
N TYR A 106 6.40 6.42 10.96
CA TYR A 106 6.14 7.82 11.28
C TYR A 106 7.45 8.60 11.40
#